data_AF-A0A0L6J8M4-F1
#
_entry.id   AF-A0A0L6J8M4-F1
#
_cell.length_a   1.000
_cell.length_b   1.000
_cell.length_c   1.000
_cell.angle_alpha   90.00
_cell.angle_beta   90.00
_cell.angle_gamma   90.00
#
_symmetry.space_group_name_H-M   'P 1'
#
loop_
_entity.id
_entity.type
_entity.pdbx_description
1 polymer ?
#
loop_
_entity_poly.entity_id
_entity_poly.type
_entity_poly.pdbx_seq_one_letter_code
_entity_poly.pdbx_strand_id
1 'polypeptide(L)'
;MSAQSQEDKLLRMANQIATFFRSYPEEEAVAGVHKHITAFWTPKMVSKLEAALPEMGDRADSLVQRALRGAEPQAESPVRPATRDPQKLGEGASDAG
;
A
#
# COMPACT_ATOMS: atom_id res chain seq x y z
N MET A 1 2.93 5.23 -27.07
CA MET A 1 3.27 5.17 -25.63
C MET A 1 2.30 4.21 -24.99
N SER A 2 2.79 3.13 -24.38
CA SER A 2 1.94 2.10 -23.78
C SER A 2 1.06 2.73 -22.71
N ALA A 3 -0.26 2.55 -22.80
CA ALA A 3 -1.15 2.87 -21.69
C ALA A 3 -0.74 1.98 -20.51
N GLN A 4 -0.21 2.58 -19.44
CA GLN A 4 0.08 1.83 -18.20
C GLN A 4 -1.21 1.16 -17.73
N SER A 5 -1.13 -0.12 -17.39
CA SER A 5 -2.29 -0.83 -16.86
C SER A 5 -2.67 -0.24 -15.50
N GLN A 6 -3.92 -0.47 -15.08
CA GLN A 6 -4.36 -0.02 -13.76
C GLN A 6 -3.53 -0.69 -12.65
N GLU A 7 -3.11 -1.93 -12.86
CA GLU A 7 -2.23 -2.69 -11.97
C GLU A 7 -0.84 -2.04 -11.89
N ASP A 8 -0.26 -1.60 -13.01
CA ASP A 8 1.01 -0.88 -13.02
C ASP A 8 0.92 0.46 -12.27
N LYS A 9 -0.22 1.18 -12.37
CA LYS A 9 -0.46 2.41 -11.60
C LYS A 9 -0.50 2.11 -10.10
N LEU A 10 -1.23 1.07 -9.69
CA LEU A 10 -1.30 0.65 -8.29
C LEU A 10 0.08 0.24 -7.76
N LEU A 11 0.82 -0.56 -8.51
CA LEU A 11 2.18 -0.98 -8.14
C LEU A 11 3.10 0.21 -7.93
N ARG A 12 3.08 1.17 -8.86
CA ARG A 12 3.89 2.38 -8.76
C ARG A 12 3.58 3.16 -7.48
N MET A 13 2.30 3.35 -7.15
CA MET A 13 1.90 4.04 -5.92
C MET A 13 2.31 3.26 -4.67
N ALA A 14 2.15 1.94 -4.66
CA ALA A 14 2.57 1.08 -3.54
C ALA A 14 4.09 1.16 -3.31
N ASN A 15 4.89 1.13 -4.37
CA ASN A 15 6.35 1.28 -4.28
C ASN A 15 6.76 2.68 -3.78
N GLN A 16 6.01 3.73 -4.14
CA GLN A 16 6.23 5.07 -3.59
C GLN A 16 5.97 5.13 -2.08
N ILE A 17 4.90 4.48 -1.61
CA ILE A 17 4.61 4.32 -0.17
C ILE A 17 5.74 3.55 0.51
N ALA A 18 6.17 2.42 -0.06
CA ALA A 18 7.29 1.64 0.49
C ALA A 18 8.58 2.46 0.59
N THR A 19 8.87 3.32 -0.39
CA THR A 19 10.05 4.19 -0.37
C THR A 19 10.07 5.11 0.84
N PHE A 20 8.92 5.64 1.26
CA PHE A 20 8.81 6.44 2.48
C PHE A 20 9.14 5.61 3.73
N PHE A 21 8.67 4.37 3.80
CA PHE A 21 8.87 3.51 4.97
C PHE A 21 10.26 2.86 5.06
N ARG A 22 11.09 2.95 4.00
CA ARG A 22 12.42 2.31 3.95
C ARG A 22 13.41 2.76 5.04
N SER A 23 13.21 3.92 5.66
CA SER A 23 14.07 4.41 6.74
C SER A 23 13.76 3.80 8.11
N TYR A 24 12.67 3.06 8.24
CA TYR A 24 12.25 2.43 9.49
C TYR A 24 12.76 0.98 9.59
N PRO A 25 12.80 0.39 10.80
CA PRO A 25 13.03 -1.03 10.97
C PRO A 25 12.09 -1.86 10.08
N GLU A 26 12.58 -2.96 9.53
CA GLU A 26 11.88 -3.66 8.44
C GLU A 26 10.47 -4.11 8.84
N GLU A 27 10.28 -4.58 10.08
CA GLU A 27 8.97 -5.01 10.58
C GLU A 27 7.99 -3.84 10.72
N GLU A 28 8.46 -2.72 11.26
CA GLU A 28 7.70 -1.46 11.35
C GLU A 28 7.37 -0.91 9.97
N ALA A 29 8.31 -0.97 9.02
CA ALA A 29 8.11 -0.54 7.65
C ALA A 29 7.03 -1.36 6.94
N VAL A 30 7.05 -2.68 7.09
CA VAL A 30 6.01 -3.58 6.57
C VAL A 30 4.64 -3.25 7.17
N ALA A 31 4.57 -3.07 8.49
CA ALA A 31 3.35 -2.65 9.17
C ALA A 31 2.82 -1.29 8.69
N GLY A 32 3.73 -0.33 8.49
CA GLY A 32 3.41 0.99 7.99
C GLY A 32 2.85 0.98 6.57
N VAL A 33 3.48 0.22 5.67
CA VAL A 33 3.01 0.06 4.28
C VAL A 33 1.63 -0.58 4.24
N HIS A 34 1.43 -1.70 4.95
CA HIS A 34 0.13 -2.39 5.02
C HIS A 34 -0.96 -1.46 5.51
N LYS A 35 -0.74 -0.83 6.66
CA LYS A 35 -1.70 0.10 7.28
C LYS A 35 -2.02 1.28 6.39
N HIS A 36 -1.04 1.84 5.68
CA HIS A 36 -1.28 2.95 4.77
C HIS A 36 -2.14 2.52 3.57
N ILE A 37 -1.80 1.39 2.95
CA ILE A 37 -2.56 0.88 1.80
C ILE A 37 -4.01 0.58 2.22
N THR A 38 -4.23 -0.14 3.30
CA THR A 38 -5.58 -0.52 3.75
C THR A 38 -6.40 0.64 4.30
N ALA A 39 -5.77 1.66 4.88
CA ALA A 39 -6.48 2.83 5.40
C ALA A 39 -6.94 3.81 4.31
N PHE A 40 -6.18 3.94 3.21
CA PHE A 40 -6.45 4.96 2.19
C PHE A 40 -6.99 4.40 0.88
N TRP A 41 -6.83 3.10 0.61
CA TRP A 41 -7.31 2.49 -0.63
C TRP A 41 -8.62 1.74 -0.40
N THR A 42 -9.43 1.65 -1.46
CA THR A 42 -10.64 0.83 -1.41
C THR A 42 -10.28 -0.67 -1.37
N PRO A 43 -11.12 -1.53 -0.77
CA PRO A 43 -10.88 -2.98 -0.76
C PRO A 43 -10.64 -3.55 -2.17
N LYS A 44 -11.34 -3.04 -3.18
CA LYS A 44 -11.18 -3.44 -4.58
C LYS A 44 -9.79 -3.12 -5.12
N MET A 45 -9.21 -1.97 -4.77
CA MET A 45 -7.85 -1.62 -5.18
C MET A 45 -6.82 -2.52 -4.52
N VAL A 46 -6.99 -2.82 -3.23
CA VAL A 46 -6.09 -3.71 -2.47
C VAL A 46 -6.12 -5.10 -3.07
N SER A 47 -7.30 -5.71 -3.24
CA SER A 47 -7.42 -7.05 -3.84
C SER A 47 -6.89 -7.11 -5.26
N LYS A 48 -7.02 -6.02 -6.03
CA LYS A 48 -6.47 -5.94 -7.39
C LYS A 48 -4.93 -5.92 -7.39
N LEU A 49 -4.31 -5.19 -6.48
CA LEU A 49 -2.86 -5.20 -6.32
C LEU A 49 -2.37 -6.57 -5.82
N GLU A 50 -3.04 -7.14 -4.82
CA GLU A 50 -2.74 -8.48 -4.28
C GLU A 50 -2.79 -9.56 -5.36
N ALA A 51 -3.81 -9.56 -6.21
CA ALA A 51 -3.95 -10.53 -7.29
C ALA A 51 -2.85 -10.38 -8.36
N ALA A 52 -2.38 -9.15 -8.60
CA ALA A 52 -1.37 -8.87 -9.62
C ALA A 52 0.07 -9.03 -9.11
N LEU A 53 0.30 -8.99 -7.79
CA LEU A 53 1.63 -9.10 -7.18
C LEU A 53 2.47 -10.30 -7.65
N PRO A 54 1.92 -11.53 -7.79
CA PRO A 54 2.68 -12.68 -8.29
C PRO A 54 3.25 -12.47 -9.70
N GLU A 55 2.55 -11.71 -10.55
CA GLU A 55 2.98 -11.42 -11.93
C GLU A 55 3.95 -10.22 -12.01
N MET A 56 4.05 -9.43 -10.94
CA MET A 56 4.90 -8.24 -10.91
C MET A 56 6.38 -8.58 -10.67
N GLY A 57 6.66 -9.68 -9.96
CA GLY A 57 8.02 -10.15 -9.67
C GLY A 57 8.88 -9.07 -9.03
N ASP A 58 10.09 -8.88 -9.56
CA ASP A 58 11.08 -7.91 -9.05
C ASP A 58 10.67 -6.44 -9.18
N ARG A 59 9.58 -6.15 -9.91
CA ARG A 59 9.02 -4.79 -9.99
C ARG A 59 8.32 -4.37 -8.69
N ALA A 60 7.88 -5.33 -7.89
CA ALA A 60 7.26 -5.06 -6.60
C ALA A 60 8.32 -4.94 -5.51
N ASP A 61 8.29 -3.83 -4.77
CA ASP A 61 9.15 -3.62 -3.61
C ASP A 61 8.96 -4.74 -2.58
N SER A 62 10.06 -5.21 -1.97
CA SER A 62 10.02 -6.28 -0.96
C SER A 62 9.12 -5.92 0.23
N LEU A 63 9.05 -4.64 0.61
CA LEU A 63 8.15 -4.17 1.66
C LEU A 63 6.67 -4.30 1.24
N VAL A 64 6.33 -4.01 -0.02
CA VAL A 64 4.97 -4.19 -0.55
C VAL A 64 4.60 -5.67 -0.59
N GLN A 65 5.50 -6.51 -1.09
CA GLN A 65 5.27 -7.96 -1.14
C GLN A 65 5.09 -8.55 0.26
N ARG A 66 5.82 -8.07 1.27
CA ARG A 66 5.69 -8.50 2.67
C ARG A 66 4.41 -7.96 3.31
N ALA A 67 4.06 -6.70 3.06
CA ALA A 67 2.88 -6.06 3.61
C ALA A 67 1.58 -6.75 3.16
N LEU A 68 1.49 -7.14 1.90
CA LEU A 68 0.30 -7.74 1.30
C LEU A 68 0.28 -9.27 1.37
N ARG A 69 1.17 -9.89 2.14
CA ARG A 69 1.29 -11.35 2.26
C ARG A 69 0.26 -11.92 3.27
N GLY A 70 -1.01 -11.54 3.14
CA GLY A 70 -2.18 -12.15 3.80
C GLY A 70 -2.23 -12.16 5.34
N ALA A 71 -1.17 -11.75 6.03
CA ALA A 71 -1.11 -11.65 7.48
C ALA A 71 -1.01 -10.18 7.88
N GLU A 72 -1.90 -9.75 8.76
CA GLU A 72 -1.78 -8.45 9.45
C GLU A 72 -0.40 -8.39 10.13
N PRO A 73 0.43 -7.37 9.83
CA PRO A 73 1.72 -7.21 10.46
C PRO A 73 1.57 -7.09 11.99
N GLN A 74 2.37 -7.85 12.73
CA GLN A 74 2.32 -7.86 14.21
C GLN A 74 3.00 -6.64 14.83
N ALA A 75 3.92 -6.01 14.08
CA ALA A 75 4.63 -4.81 14.52
C ALA A 75 3.71 -3.58 14.46
N GLU A 76 3.96 -2.62 15.35
CA GLU A 76 3.28 -1.33 15.28
C GLU A 76 3.85 -0.51 14.10
N SER A 77 2.97 0.19 13.38
CA SER A 77 3.42 1.14 12.36
C SER A 77 4.18 2.29 13.03
N PRO A 78 5.32 2.73 12.46
CA PRO A 78 6.12 3.81 13.03
C PRO A 78 5.38 5.16 12.96
N VAL A 79 4.35 5.24 12.10
CA VAL A 79 3.46 6.38 12.02
C VAL A 79 2.31 6.14 12.99
N ARG A 80 2.36 6.84 14.12
CA ARG A 80 1.22 6.92 15.06
C ARG A 80 -0.03 7.33 14.28
N PRO A 81 -1.19 6.71 14.54
CA PRO A 81 -2.42 7.15 13.90
C PRO A 81 -2.61 8.63 14.23
N ALA A 82 -2.51 9.50 13.22
CA ALA A 82 -3.05 10.83 13.36
C ALA A 82 -4.51 10.63 13.76
N THR A 83 -5.01 11.41 14.72
CA THR A 83 -6.37 11.35 15.27
C THR A 83 -7.50 11.66 14.26
N ARG A 84 -7.23 11.48 12.96
CA ARG A 84 -8.15 11.61 11.83
C ARG A 84 -8.30 10.24 11.17
N ASP A 85 -9.39 9.55 11.44
CA ASP A 85 -9.80 8.35 10.70
C ASP A 85 -10.00 8.69 9.21
N PRO A 86 -9.15 8.21 8.29
CA PRO A 86 -9.36 8.43 6.86
C PRO A 86 -10.64 7.75 6.35
N GLN A 87 -11.12 6.71 7.05
CA GLN A 87 -12.40 6.05 6.76
C GLN A 87 -13.63 6.95 6.99
N LYS A 88 -13.52 8.02 7.78
CA LYS A 88 -14.62 9.01 7.95
C LYS A 88 -14.67 10.08 6.86
N LEU A 89 -13.69 10.13 5.96
CA LEU A 89 -13.62 11.13 4.87
C LEU A 89 -14.26 10.64 3.55
N GLY A 90 -14.81 9.42 3.53
CA GLY A 90 -15.35 8.75 2.34
C GLY A 90 -16.63 9.35 1.71
N GLU A 91 -16.98 10.59 2.00
CA GLU A 91 -18.03 11.34 1.26
C GLU A 91 -17.46 12.35 0.26
N GLY A 92 -16.13 12.52 0.18
CA GLY A 92 -15.48 13.40 -0.78
C GLY A 92 -14.55 12.63 -1.71
N ALA A 93 -14.87 12.62 -3.00
CA ALA A 93 -14.08 12.04 -4.09
C ALA A 93 -12.56 12.20 -3.89
N SER A 94 -11.83 11.09 -3.78
CA SER A 94 -10.39 11.07 -4.03
C SER A 94 -10.16 10.81 -5.51
N ASP A 95 -10.13 11.90 -6.26
CA ASP A 95 -9.65 11.96 -7.64
C ASP A 95 -8.16 11.58 -7.68
N ALA A 96 -7.90 10.30 -7.88
CA ALA A 96 -6.62 9.82 -8.37
C ALA A 96 -6.49 10.18 -9.86
N GLY A 97 -6.18 11.44 -10.13
CA GLY A 97 -5.78 11.96 -11.45
C GLY A 97 -4.64 11.19 -12.09
#